data_AF-A0A929EV36-F1
#
_entry.id   AF-A0A929EV36-F1
#
_cell.length_a   1.000
_cell.length_b   1.000
_cell.length_c   1.000
_cell.angle_alpha   90.00
_cell.angle_beta   90.00
_cell.angle_gamma   90.00
#
_symmetry.space_group_name_H-M   'P 1'
#
loop_
_entity.id
_entity.type
_entity.pdbx_description
1 polymer ?
#
loop_
_entity_poly.entity_id
_entity_poly.type
_entity_poly.pdbx_seq_one_letter_code
_entity_poly.pdbx_strand_id
1 'polypeptide(L)'
;MYRKPSLFVLCSLLLLLSACVSKSKYVQLETEHADAKDQLRYTETRLGYTDESREKCIDSLADCQGRFKEKEGEKVQLSQEREELQVSLEESQATIAKQTKVIRDLHATRIKIESSLKEQIESQEIKLEEIEGKLKVTLVDKILFDTGKVEIAKRGKEVLLELADTL
;
A
#
# COMPACT_ATOMS: atom_id res chain seq x y z
N MET A 1 103.60 -46.03 -28.67
CA MET A 1 102.67 -45.78 -29.79
C MET A 1 101.88 -44.52 -29.48
N TYR A 2 101.96 -43.53 -30.38
CA TYR A 2 101.50 -42.15 -30.23
C TYR A 2 100.02 -42.04 -29.83
N ARG A 3 99.75 -41.60 -28.59
CA ARG A 3 98.43 -41.16 -28.13
C ARG A 3 98.15 -39.80 -28.78
N LYS A 4 97.49 -39.82 -29.95
CA LYS A 4 97.31 -38.63 -30.82
C LYS A 4 96.58 -37.50 -30.05
N PRO A 5 97.25 -36.40 -29.68
CA PRO A 5 96.60 -35.25 -29.02
C PRO A 5 95.56 -34.57 -29.93
N SER A 6 95.63 -34.83 -31.24
CA SER A 6 94.67 -34.41 -32.25
C SER A 6 93.24 -34.93 -32.00
N LEU A 7 93.06 -36.11 -31.41
CA LEU A 7 91.72 -36.66 -31.18
C LEU A 7 90.99 -35.97 -30.00
N PHE A 8 91.74 -35.59 -28.95
CA PHE A 8 91.16 -34.93 -27.77
C PHE A 8 90.77 -33.49 -28.08
N VAL A 9 91.59 -32.76 -28.85
CA VAL A 9 91.28 -31.40 -29.33
C VAL A 9 90.07 -31.39 -30.27
N LEU A 10 89.93 -32.41 -31.12
CA LEU A 10 88.79 -32.55 -32.03
C LEU A 10 87.46 -32.77 -31.27
N CYS A 11 87.47 -33.59 -30.23
CA CYS A 11 86.29 -33.82 -29.38
C CYS A 11 85.90 -32.59 -28.56
N SER A 12 86.87 -31.84 -28.03
CA SER A 12 86.59 -30.58 -27.31
C SER A 12 85.99 -29.50 -28.22
N LEU A 13 86.42 -29.43 -29.49
CA LEU A 13 85.89 -28.49 -30.47
C LEU A 13 84.46 -28.88 -30.92
N LEU A 14 84.17 -30.17 -31.03
CA LEU A 14 82.83 -30.69 -31.35
C LEU A 14 81.81 -30.43 -30.21
N LEU A 15 82.22 -30.49 -28.94
CA LEU A 15 81.36 -30.18 -27.79
C LEU A 15 81.01 -28.68 -27.68
N LEU A 16 81.90 -27.78 -28.11
CA LEU A 16 81.66 -26.33 -28.11
C LEU A 16 80.67 -25.89 -29.19
N LEU A 17 80.58 -26.62 -30.30
CA LEU A 17 79.66 -26.32 -31.41
C LEU A 17 78.21 -26.76 -31.12
N SER A 18 78.00 -27.71 -30.21
CA SER A 18 76.65 -28.11 -29.74
C SER A 18 76.03 -27.16 -28.69
N ALA A 19 76.80 -26.21 -28.16
CA ALA A 19 76.32 -25.21 -27.19
C ALA A 19 75.79 -23.92 -27.84
N CYS A 20 75.90 -23.78 -29.17
CA CYS A 20 75.36 -22.65 -29.90
C CYS A 20 73.90 -22.92 -30.28
N VAL A 21 72.96 -22.49 -29.43
CA VAL A 21 71.57 -22.35 -29.83
C VAL A 21 71.51 -21.37 -31.00
N SER A 22 70.83 -21.76 -32.09
CA SER A 22 70.68 -20.91 -33.27
C SER A 22 70.09 -19.55 -32.88
N LYS A 23 70.72 -18.45 -33.33
CA LYS A 23 70.24 -17.07 -33.14
C LYS A 23 68.77 -16.89 -33.49
N SER A 24 68.26 -17.65 -34.46
CA SER A 24 66.84 -17.66 -34.84
C SER A 24 65.92 -18.20 -33.75
N LYS A 25 66.34 -19.23 -32.99
CA LYS A 25 65.55 -19.77 -31.87
C LYS A 25 65.51 -18.79 -30.69
N TYR A 26 66.61 -18.09 -30.44
CA TYR A 26 66.65 -17.07 -29.39
C TYR A 26 65.74 -15.89 -29.71
N VAL A 27 65.80 -15.37 -30.94
CA VAL A 27 64.90 -14.31 -31.42
C VAL A 27 63.45 -14.76 -31.39
N GLN A 28 63.15 -16.01 -31.79
CA GLN A 28 61.80 -16.57 -31.72
C GLN A 28 61.26 -16.58 -30.27
N LEU A 29 62.07 -17.04 -29.30
CA LEU A 29 61.66 -17.01 -27.89
C LEU A 29 61.45 -15.58 -27.38
N GLU A 30 62.32 -14.63 -27.75
CA GLU A 30 62.14 -13.22 -27.38
C GLU A 30 60.84 -12.64 -27.92
N THR A 31 60.49 -12.95 -29.18
CA THR A 31 59.20 -12.53 -29.76
C THR A 31 58.01 -13.20 -29.09
N GLU A 32 58.08 -14.51 -28.80
CA GLU A 32 57.00 -15.23 -28.11
C GLU A 32 56.82 -14.71 -26.67
N HIS A 33 57.90 -14.38 -25.97
CA HIS A 33 57.84 -13.76 -24.65
C HIS A 33 57.23 -12.36 -24.70
N ALA A 34 57.55 -11.56 -25.72
CA ALA A 34 56.94 -10.25 -25.90
C ALA A 34 55.43 -10.36 -26.17
N ASP A 35 55.02 -11.25 -27.08
CA ASP A 35 53.62 -11.49 -27.42
C ASP A 35 52.82 -12.03 -26.22
N ALA A 36 53.38 -12.99 -25.48
CA ALA A 36 52.74 -13.52 -24.28
C ALA A 36 52.57 -12.44 -23.20
N LYS A 37 53.57 -11.55 -23.04
CA LYS A 37 53.50 -10.43 -22.10
C LYS A 37 52.44 -9.40 -22.51
N ASP A 38 52.31 -9.12 -23.80
CA ASP A 38 51.28 -8.23 -24.31
C ASP A 38 49.88 -8.82 -24.18
N GLN A 39 49.72 -10.12 -24.44
CA GLN A 39 48.47 -10.84 -24.18
C GLN A 39 48.09 -10.80 -22.70
N LEU A 40 49.06 -11.02 -21.80
CA LEU A 40 48.84 -10.97 -20.35
C LEU A 40 48.33 -9.59 -19.93
N ARG A 41 49.02 -8.51 -20.34
CA ARG A 41 48.61 -7.12 -20.09
C ARG A 41 47.21 -6.81 -20.65
N TYR A 42 46.91 -7.29 -21.85
CA TYR A 42 45.59 -7.12 -22.47
C TYR A 42 44.49 -7.83 -21.66
N THR A 43 44.74 -9.07 -21.23
CA THR A 43 43.79 -9.83 -20.41
C THR A 43 43.59 -9.22 -19.03
N GLU A 44 44.65 -8.72 -18.38
CA GLU A 44 44.57 -8.02 -17.10
C GLU A 44 43.71 -6.76 -17.20
N THR A 45 43.89 -5.98 -18.26
CA THR A 45 43.10 -4.76 -18.50
C THR A 45 41.61 -5.10 -18.68
N ARG A 46 41.31 -6.15 -19.46
CA ARG A 46 39.92 -6.61 -19.66
C ARG A 46 39.30 -7.17 -18.39
N LEU A 47 40.08 -7.87 -17.58
CA LEU A 47 39.64 -8.39 -16.30
C LEU A 47 39.29 -7.23 -15.36
N GLY A 48 40.15 -6.21 -15.26
CA GLY A 48 39.86 -4.99 -14.48
C GLY A 48 38.59 -4.27 -14.93
N TYR A 49 38.37 -4.12 -16.25
CA TYR A 49 37.13 -3.52 -16.77
C TYR A 49 35.89 -4.36 -16.43
N THR A 50 36.00 -5.68 -16.55
CA THR A 50 34.90 -6.60 -16.25
C THR A 50 34.57 -6.59 -14.76
N ASP A 51 35.57 -6.53 -13.89
CA ASP A 51 35.39 -6.43 -12.45
C ASP A 51 34.74 -5.10 -12.05
N GLU A 52 35.18 -3.97 -12.62
CA GLU A 52 34.55 -2.66 -12.37
C GLU A 52 33.09 -2.65 -12.84
N SER A 53 32.79 -3.21 -14.01
CA SER A 53 31.42 -3.32 -14.50
C SER A 53 30.57 -4.26 -13.62
N ARG A 54 31.17 -5.33 -13.09
CA ARG A 54 30.49 -6.27 -12.21
C ARG A 54 30.17 -5.62 -10.87
N GLU A 55 31.11 -4.86 -10.29
CA GLU A 55 30.90 -4.12 -9.05
C GLU A 55 29.75 -3.12 -9.18
N LYS A 56 29.73 -2.31 -10.25
CA LYS A 56 28.61 -1.39 -10.55
C LYS A 56 27.27 -2.12 -10.70
N CYS A 57 27.27 -3.31 -11.30
CA CYS A 57 26.06 -4.11 -11.45
C CYS A 57 25.56 -4.65 -10.10
N ILE A 58 26.47 -5.09 -9.23
CA ILE A 58 26.16 -5.54 -7.87
C ILE A 58 25.56 -4.38 -7.06
N ASP A 59 26.17 -3.20 -7.12
CA ASP A 59 25.66 -2.01 -6.42
C ASP A 59 24.26 -1.62 -6.91
N SER A 60 24.05 -1.62 -8.22
CA SER A 60 22.75 -1.32 -8.82
C SER A 60 21.69 -2.35 -8.44
N LEU A 61 22.07 -3.63 -8.34
CA LEU A 61 21.17 -4.69 -7.91
C LEU A 61 20.80 -4.53 -6.44
N ALA A 62 21.75 -4.19 -5.59
CA ALA A 62 21.51 -3.93 -4.17
C ALA A 62 20.58 -2.73 -3.96
N ASP A 63 20.79 -1.62 -4.69
CA ASP A 63 19.89 -0.47 -4.68
C ASP A 63 18.47 -0.84 -5.11
N CYS A 64 18.36 -1.55 -6.24
CA CYS A 64 17.06 -1.96 -6.78
C CYS A 64 16.31 -2.88 -5.80
N GLN A 65 17.00 -3.81 -5.16
CA GLN A 65 16.43 -4.68 -4.12
C GLN A 65 15.99 -3.90 -2.88
N GLY A 66 16.76 -2.88 -2.47
CA GLY A 66 16.39 -1.99 -1.37
C GLY A 66 15.08 -1.26 -1.66
N ARG A 67 15.01 -0.61 -2.82
CA ARG A 67 13.81 0.11 -3.28
C ARG A 67 12.61 -0.82 -3.45
N PHE A 68 12.82 -2.04 -3.93
CA PHE A 68 11.74 -3.02 -4.05
C PHE A 68 11.16 -3.39 -2.68
N LYS A 69 12.01 -3.65 -1.68
CA LYS A 69 11.56 -3.95 -0.30
C LYS A 69 10.83 -2.78 0.33
N GLU A 70 11.31 -1.55 0.11
CA GLU A 70 10.62 -0.34 0.57
C GLU A 70 9.22 -0.25 -0.04
N LYS A 71 9.09 -0.45 -1.35
CA LYS A 71 7.79 -0.42 -2.04
C LYS A 71 6.87 -1.57 -1.65
N GLU A 72 7.39 -2.75 -1.34
CA GLU A 72 6.58 -3.82 -0.75
C GLU A 72 6.07 -3.43 0.64
N GLY A 73 6.91 -2.80 1.48
CA GLY A 73 6.50 -2.29 2.78
C GLY A 73 5.39 -1.23 2.67
N GLU A 74 5.57 -0.22 1.81
CA GLU A 74 4.55 0.80 1.52
C GLU A 74 3.25 0.17 1.02
N LYS A 75 3.32 -0.82 0.12
CA LYS A 75 2.14 -1.50 -0.42
C LYS A 75 1.35 -2.22 0.66
N VAL A 76 2.03 -2.87 1.61
CA VAL A 76 1.37 -3.53 2.74
C VAL A 76 0.67 -2.49 3.62
N GLN A 77 1.35 -1.40 3.96
CA GLN A 77 0.77 -0.31 4.77
C GLN A 77 -0.46 0.31 4.10
N LEU A 78 -0.38 0.66 2.82
CA LEU A 78 -1.50 1.20 2.06
C LEU A 78 -2.65 0.21 1.91
N SER A 79 -2.35 -1.08 1.82
CA SER A 79 -3.40 -2.12 1.79
C SER A 79 -4.16 -2.18 3.11
N GLN A 80 -3.44 -2.10 4.23
CA GLN A 80 -4.06 -2.10 5.56
C GLN A 80 -4.89 -0.83 5.79
N GLU A 81 -4.35 0.34 5.46
CA GLU A 81 -5.07 1.61 5.58
C GLU A 81 -6.35 1.61 4.73
N ARG A 82 -6.30 1.04 3.52
CA ARG A 82 -7.49 0.89 2.68
C ARG A 82 -8.55 0.02 3.35
N GLU A 83 -8.16 -1.09 3.96
CA GLU A 83 -9.09 -2.00 4.64
C GLU A 83 -9.75 -1.31 5.84
N GLU A 84 -8.96 -0.59 6.65
CA GLU A 84 -9.46 0.20 7.78
C GLU A 84 -10.44 1.30 7.31
N LEU A 85 -10.10 2.03 6.25
CA LEU A 85 -10.97 3.04 5.64
C LEU A 85 -12.27 2.43 5.07
N GLN A 86 -12.18 1.23 4.49
CA GLN A 86 -13.36 0.54 3.96
C GLN A 86 -14.33 0.15 5.07
N VAL A 87 -13.82 -0.41 6.18
CA VAL A 87 -14.64 -0.75 7.36
C VAL A 87 -15.31 0.51 7.92
N SER A 88 -14.55 1.59 8.11
CA SER A 88 -15.08 2.87 8.60
C SER A 88 -16.16 3.45 7.68
N LEU A 89 -15.98 3.32 6.35
CA LEU A 89 -16.97 3.75 5.37
C LEU A 89 -18.26 2.93 5.47
N GLU A 90 -18.16 1.62 5.61
CA GLU A 90 -19.32 0.72 5.77
C GLU A 90 -20.09 1.03 7.06
N GLU A 91 -19.40 1.26 8.18
CA GLU A 91 -20.00 1.67 9.45
C GLU A 91 -20.73 3.02 9.35
N SER A 92 -20.10 4.00 8.69
CA SER A 92 -20.70 5.31 8.45
C SER A 92 -21.94 5.21 7.58
N GLN A 93 -21.88 4.44 6.48
CA GLN A 93 -23.04 4.19 5.61
C GLN A 93 -24.17 3.50 6.35
N ALA A 94 -23.87 2.51 7.19
CA ALA A 94 -24.87 1.82 8.01
C ALA A 94 -25.54 2.79 9.02
N THR A 95 -24.76 3.70 9.60
CA THR A 95 -25.28 4.73 10.52
C THR A 95 -26.18 5.72 9.79
N ILE A 96 -25.75 6.22 8.63
CA ILE A 96 -26.56 7.11 7.78
C ILE A 96 -27.87 6.41 7.40
N ALA A 97 -27.82 5.15 6.94
CA ALA A 97 -29.01 4.41 6.56
C ALA A 97 -30.01 4.27 7.72
N LYS A 98 -29.51 4.00 8.94
CA LYS A 98 -30.35 3.98 10.16
C LYS A 98 -30.97 5.34 10.45
N GLN A 99 -30.18 6.42 10.40
CA GLN A 99 -30.66 7.78 10.65
C GLN A 99 -31.69 8.23 9.60
N THR A 100 -31.43 7.96 8.31
CA THR A 100 -32.37 8.25 7.22
C THR A 100 -33.68 7.50 7.43
N LYS A 101 -33.64 6.24 7.87
CA LYS A 101 -34.87 5.49 8.20
C LYS A 101 -35.63 6.15 9.34
N VAL A 102 -34.96 6.50 10.43
CA VAL A 102 -35.60 7.18 11.57
C VAL A 102 -36.23 8.51 11.16
N ILE A 103 -35.52 9.33 10.38
CA ILE A 103 -36.05 10.62 9.88
C ILE A 103 -37.29 10.39 9.02
N ARG A 104 -37.23 9.43 8.10
CA ARG A 104 -38.36 9.10 7.22
C ARG A 104 -39.58 8.61 8.01
N ASP A 105 -39.36 7.73 8.99
CA ASP A 105 -40.42 7.18 9.83
C ASP A 105 -41.02 8.30 10.70
N LEU A 106 -40.19 9.15 11.32
CA LEU A 106 -40.64 10.32 12.09
C LEU A 106 -41.48 11.29 11.25
N HIS A 107 -41.01 11.60 10.04
CA HIS A 107 -41.71 12.47 9.11
C HIS A 107 -43.05 11.87 8.66
N ALA A 108 -43.10 10.57 8.40
CA ALA A 108 -44.35 9.87 8.06
C ALA A 108 -45.35 9.91 9.22
N THR A 109 -44.90 9.63 10.45
CA THR A 109 -45.74 9.73 11.66
C THR A 109 -46.24 11.15 11.87
N ARG A 110 -45.39 12.15 11.66
CA ARG A 110 -45.76 13.57 11.74
C ARG A 110 -46.90 13.89 10.78
N ILE A 111 -46.77 13.56 9.49
CA ILE A 111 -47.82 13.80 8.50
C ILE A 111 -49.12 13.09 8.89
N LYS A 112 -49.04 11.85 9.38
CA LYS A 112 -50.21 11.10 9.82
C LYS A 112 -50.93 11.78 10.98
N ILE A 113 -50.19 12.24 11.99
CA ILE A 113 -50.74 12.99 13.13
C ILE A 113 -51.32 14.33 12.69
N GLU A 114 -50.61 15.09 11.87
CA GLU A 114 -51.10 16.38 11.33
C GLU A 114 -52.37 16.21 10.51
N SER A 115 -52.49 15.11 9.75
CA SER A 115 -53.69 14.81 8.97
C SER A 115 -54.87 14.37 9.83
N SER A 116 -54.65 13.53 10.84
CA SER A 116 -55.72 13.04 11.72
C SER A 116 -56.20 14.12 12.68
N LEU A 117 -55.30 14.93 13.23
CA LEU A 117 -55.63 15.94 14.24
C LEU A 117 -55.74 17.36 13.66
N LYS A 118 -56.00 17.48 12.36
CA LYS A 118 -55.98 18.76 11.65
C LYS A 118 -56.92 19.79 12.28
N GLU A 119 -58.15 19.39 12.62
CA GLU A 119 -59.14 20.28 13.22
C GLU A 119 -58.72 20.77 14.60
N GLN A 120 -58.13 19.87 15.41
CA GLN A 120 -57.63 20.15 16.75
C GLN A 120 -56.37 21.04 16.72
N ILE A 121 -55.58 20.96 15.67
CA ILE A 121 -54.43 21.85 15.44
C ILE A 121 -54.92 23.24 14.99
N GLU A 122 -55.87 23.30 14.06
CA GLU A 122 -56.47 24.56 13.58
C GLU A 122 -57.21 25.31 14.71
N SER A 123 -57.85 24.59 15.63
CA SER A 123 -58.51 25.15 16.82
C SER A 123 -57.55 25.57 17.94
N GLN A 124 -56.24 25.40 17.75
CA GLN A 124 -55.19 25.63 18.76
C GLN A 124 -55.33 24.76 20.02
N GLU A 125 -56.06 23.66 19.96
CA GLU A 125 -56.23 22.71 21.06
C GLU A 125 -54.99 21.79 21.20
N ILE A 126 -54.28 21.56 20.10
CA ILE A 126 -53.08 20.73 20.01
C ILE A 126 -51.97 21.49 19.26
N LYS A 127 -50.73 21.31 19.70
CA LYS A 127 -49.52 21.81 19.05
C LYS A 127 -48.52 20.67 18.85
N LEU A 128 -48.04 20.53 17.61
CA LEU A 128 -47.07 19.52 17.23
C LEU A 128 -45.70 20.18 16.91
N GLU A 129 -44.64 19.74 17.58
CA GLU A 129 -43.28 20.26 17.40
C GLU A 129 -42.28 19.11 17.25
N GLU A 130 -41.25 19.31 16.45
CA GLU A 130 -40.11 18.39 16.38
C GLU A 130 -38.95 18.99 17.16
N ILE A 131 -38.46 18.27 18.16
CA ILE A 131 -37.37 18.70 19.03
C ILE A 131 -36.38 17.54 19.13
N GLU A 132 -35.14 17.77 18.71
CA GLU A 132 -34.03 16.80 18.80
C GLU A 132 -34.38 15.42 18.18
N GLY A 133 -35.07 15.41 17.03
CA GLY A 133 -35.47 14.19 16.34
C GLY A 133 -36.59 13.40 17.04
N LYS A 134 -37.32 14.04 17.96
CA LYS A 134 -38.51 13.49 18.59
C LYS A 134 -39.71 14.37 18.30
N LEU A 135 -40.87 13.74 18.16
CA LEU A 135 -42.14 14.43 17.98
C LEU A 135 -42.74 14.73 19.36
N LYS A 136 -42.94 16.02 19.65
CA LYS A 136 -43.58 16.51 20.87
C LYS A 136 -44.99 16.98 20.54
N VAL A 137 -45.97 16.36 21.20
CA VAL A 137 -47.37 16.76 21.16
C VAL A 137 -47.68 17.53 22.44
N THR A 138 -48.20 18.74 22.32
CA THR A 138 -48.66 19.57 23.43
C THR A 138 -50.17 19.76 23.30
N LEU A 139 -50.93 19.47 24.35
CA LEU A 139 -52.38 19.66 24.38
C LEU A 139 -52.73 20.74 25.39
N VAL A 140 -53.76 21.54 25.08
CA VAL A 140 -54.26 22.57 25.99
C VAL A 140 -54.98 21.91 27.18
N ASP A 141 -54.78 22.43 28.38
CA ASP A 141 -55.38 21.86 29.60
C ASP A 141 -56.91 21.75 29.52
N LYS A 142 -57.57 22.78 28.99
CA LYS A 142 -59.02 22.87 28.83
C LYS A 142 -59.63 21.82 27.90
N ILE A 143 -58.86 21.22 26.98
CA ILE A 143 -59.36 20.09 26.18
C ILE A 143 -59.26 18.77 26.94
N LEU A 144 -58.27 18.63 27.82
CA LEU A 144 -58.05 17.42 28.59
C LEU A 144 -58.91 17.37 29.85
N PHE A 145 -59.16 18.51 30.51
CA PHE A 145 -59.83 18.54 31.81
C PHE A 145 -60.92 19.62 31.86
N ASP A 146 -62.03 19.32 32.54
CA ASP A 146 -62.98 20.35 32.95
C ASP A 146 -62.38 21.18 34.10
N THR A 147 -62.77 22.46 34.19
CA THR A 147 -62.30 23.36 35.26
C THR A 147 -62.49 22.73 36.66
N GLY A 148 -61.38 22.56 37.38
CA GLY A 148 -61.38 22.03 38.75
C GLY A 148 -61.51 20.50 38.87
N LYS A 149 -61.46 19.77 37.74
CA LYS A 149 -61.44 18.31 37.73
C LYS A 149 -60.06 17.78 37.33
N VAL A 150 -59.75 16.58 37.81
CA VAL A 150 -58.53 15.83 37.44
C VAL A 150 -58.81 14.67 36.49
N GLU A 151 -60.09 14.43 36.20
CA GLU A 151 -60.55 13.37 35.30
C GLU A 151 -60.54 13.88 33.86
N ILE A 152 -60.10 13.04 32.93
CA ILE A 152 -60.07 13.40 31.51
C ILE A 152 -61.49 13.61 31.00
N ALA A 153 -61.75 14.80 30.47
CA ALA A 153 -63.01 15.18 29.85
C ALA A 153 -63.32 14.31 28.63
N LYS A 154 -64.60 14.21 28.24
CA LYS A 154 -65.02 13.38 27.10
C LYS A 154 -64.26 13.74 25.82
N ARG A 155 -64.12 15.04 25.53
CA ARG A 155 -63.39 15.55 24.37
C ARG A 155 -61.90 15.17 24.41
N GLY A 156 -61.25 15.31 25.58
CA GLY A 156 -59.87 14.89 25.78
C GLY A 156 -59.64 13.40 25.52
N LYS A 157 -60.60 12.54 25.92
CA LYS A 157 -60.54 11.10 25.62
C LYS A 157 -60.61 10.81 24.13
N GLU A 158 -61.50 11.49 23.40
CA GLU A 158 -61.63 11.34 21.94
C GLU A 158 -60.33 11.71 21.22
N VAL A 159 -59.73 12.85 21.59
CA VAL A 159 -58.45 13.31 21.01
C VAL A 159 -57.29 12.38 21.34
N LEU A 160 -57.21 11.87 22.57
CA LEU A 160 -56.17 10.92 22.96
C LEU A 160 -56.33 9.57 22.26
N LEU A 161 -57.57 9.11 22.01
CA LEU A 161 -57.85 7.90 21.24
C LEU A 161 -57.42 8.06 19.78
N GLU A 162 -57.77 9.19 19.16
CA GLU A 162 -57.36 9.49 17.78
C GLU A 162 -55.84 9.58 17.64
N LEU A 163 -55.16 10.19 18.62
CA LEU A 163 -53.69 10.16 18.67
C LEU A 163 -53.16 8.73 18.84
N ALA A 164 -53.76 7.90 19.71
CA ALA A 164 -53.32 6.52 19.92
C ALA A 164 -53.47 5.65 18.65
N ASP A 165 -54.52 5.86 17.86
CA ASP A 165 -54.73 5.15 16.59
C ASP A 165 -53.74 5.56 15.49
N THR A 166 -53.14 6.74 15.62
CA THR A 166 -52.14 7.24 14.65
C THR A 166 -50.72 6.75 14.91
N LEU A 167 -50.40 6.39 16.15
CA LEU A 167 -49.09 5.89 16.59
C LEU A 167 -48.87 4.41 16.22
#